data_AF-A0A1I7T9K1-F1
#
_entry.id   AF-A0A1I7T9K1-F1
#
_cell.length_a   1.000
_cell.length_b   1.000
_cell.length_c   1.000
_cell.angle_alpha   90.00
_cell.angle_beta   90.00
_cell.angle_gamma   90.00
#
_symmetry.space_group_name_H-M   'P 1'
#
loop_
_entity.id
_entity.type
_entity.pdbx_description
1 polymer ?
#
loop_
_entity_poly.entity_id
_entity_poly.type
_entity_poly.pdbx_seq_one_letter_code
_entity_poly.pdbx_strand_id
1 'polypeptide(L)'
;MLRMVHELESTPYSMGPNSTNFWLSEFNNYRQFFFQEDSKFYETLKSFLKVSFNNHWETDLVWDTPDKNSTVTIHLENELSMFFLQGGTMVEKFVFTTAFKISDWNVRTSLLLTWRNITSRYPEFEALVFDENNFYSDQMLELQSTILSSLGTAILTLITVCVLFIAESSIVFWVVCTLISMDIGTAGFLSLWGADLDPTTVVNILMSIGQCIDFATHVGYRIYRSEHSDPDERIKDAMGAIGWPVVQAGSSTLLAIVVMLMVPSSAVRMFARTSVLVVATGFFHGLIILPIIIRSFATNAKAHVPTHPH
;
A
#
# COMPACT_ATOMS: atom_id res chain seq x y z
N MET A 1 -6.63 4.82 -31.85
CA MET A 1 -5.89 5.97 -31.27
C MET A 1 -6.80 7.17 -30.99
N LEU A 2 -7.29 7.93 -31.97
CA LEU A 2 -8.13 9.14 -31.72
C LEU A 2 -9.38 8.88 -30.87
N ARG A 3 -10.03 7.71 -31.04
CA ARG A 3 -11.16 7.31 -30.20
C ARG A 3 -10.78 7.14 -28.73
N MET A 4 -9.62 6.53 -28.45
CA MET A 4 -9.11 6.38 -27.08
C MET A 4 -8.85 7.74 -26.44
N VAL A 5 -8.21 8.66 -27.19
CA VAL A 5 -7.95 10.03 -26.71
C VAL A 5 -9.27 10.76 -26.40
N HIS A 6 -10.26 10.65 -27.28
CA HIS A 6 -11.58 11.23 -27.05
C HIS A 6 -12.29 10.65 -25.80
N GLU A 7 -12.16 9.34 -25.56
CA GLU A 7 -12.70 8.70 -24.36
C GLU A 7 -11.99 9.18 -23.07
N LEU A 8 -10.69 9.47 -23.12
CA LEU A 8 -9.95 10.06 -22.00
C LEU A 8 -10.35 11.52 -21.75
N GLU A 9 -10.53 12.30 -22.81
CA GLU A 9 -10.98 13.70 -22.76
C GLU A 9 -12.43 13.87 -22.27
N SER A 10 -13.27 12.86 -22.46
CA SER A 10 -14.67 12.87 -22.03
C SER A 10 -14.90 12.34 -20.62
N THR A 11 -13.83 11.94 -19.93
CA THR A 11 -13.93 11.51 -18.53
C THR A 11 -14.41 12.63 -17.60
N PRO A 12 -15.14 12.29 -16.51
CA PRO A 12 -15.45 13.25 -15.47
C PRO A 12 -14.18 13.94 -14.99
N TYR A 13 -14.25 15.26 -14.79
CA TYR A 13 -13.13 16.10 -14.35
C TYR A 13 -12.02 16.34 -15.39
N SER A 14 -12.10 15.78 -16.61
CA SER A 14 -11.23 16.22 -17.70
C SER A 14 -11.52 17.67 -18.09
N MET A 15 -10.47 18.40 -18.51
CA MET A 15 -10.58 19.77 -19.03
C MET A 15 -10.96 19.80 -20.53
N GLY A 16 -11.18 18.62 -21.12
CA GLY A 16 -11.63 18.45 -22.50
C GLY A 16 -10.53 18.59 -23.55
N PRO A 17 -10.89 18.54 -24.84
CA PRO A 17 -9.94 18.42 -25.96
C PRO A 17 -9.00 19.62 -26.09
N ASN A 18 -9.42 20.81 -25.66
CA ASN A 18 -8.59 22.02 -25.69
C ASN A 18 -7.39 21.96 -24.74
N SER A 19 -7.39 21.02 -23.80
CA SER A 19 -6.30 20.81 -22.84
C SER A 19 -5.37 19.66 -23.21
N THR A 20 -5.68 18.95 -24.30
CA THR A 20 -4.90 17.80 -24.76
C THR A 20 -3.82 18.24 -25.73
N ASN A 21 -2.57 17.98 -25.38
CA ASN A 21 -1.44 18.12 -26.28
C ASN A 21 -1.19 16.76 -26.96
N PHE A 22 -1.59 16.66 -28.23
CA PHE A 22 -1.45 15.43 -29.01
C PHE A 22 -1.10 15.71 -30.48
N TRP A 23 0.11 15.28 -30.88
CA TRP A 23 0.68 15.51 -32.21
C TRP A 23 -0.22 15.04 -33.36
N LEU A 24 -0.94 13.92 -33.22
CA LEU A 24 -1.69 13.32 -34.32
C LEU A 24 -2.89 14.17 -34.75
N SER A 25 -3.50 14.91 -33.81
CA SER A 25 -4.60 15.83 -34.12
C SER A 25 -4.12 16.99 -34.99
N GLU A 26 -3.00 17.62 -34.61
CA GLU A 26 -2.40 18.70 -35.39
C GLU A 26 -1.82 18.22 -36.72
N PHE A 27 -1.19 17.05 -36.72
CA PHE A 27 -0.67 16.42 -37.93
C PHE A 27 -1.80 16.13 -38.93
N ASN A 28 -2.95 15.64 -38.46
CA ASN A 28 -4.10 15.42 -39.34
C ASN A 28 -4.64 16.73 -39.93
N ASN A 29 -4.68 17.81 -39.16
CA ASN A 29 -5.05 19.14 -39.66
C ASN A 29 -4.05 19.65 -40.72
N TYR A 30 -2.75 19.45 -40.50
CA TYR A 30 -1.71 19.76 -41.49
C TYR A 30 -1.87 18.93 -42.77
N ARG A 31 -2.08 17.62 -42.63
CA ARG A 31 -2.20 16.67 -43.75
C ARG A 31 -3.40 16.96 -44.66
N GLN A 32 -4.49 17.52 -44.13
CA GLN A 32 -5.67 17.88 -44.92
C GLN A 32 -5.36 18.86 -46.07
N PHE A 33 -4.31 19.67 -45.96
CA PHE A 33 -3.94 20.63 -47.01
C PHE A 33 -3.15 20.02 -48.18
N PHE A 34 -2.62 18.80 -48.04
CA PHE A 34 -1.66 18.23 -49.00
C PHE A 34 -2.19 17.08 -49.87
N PHE A 35 -3.45 16.61 -49.67
CA PHE A 35 -4.06 15.49 -50.42
C PHE A 35 -3.10 14.29 -50.65
N GLN A 36 -2.31 13.94 -49.63
CA GLN A 36 -1.32 12.86 -49.75
C GLN A 36 -1.91 11.51 -49.37
N GLU A 37 -1.55 10.48 -50.15
CA GLU A 37 -1.89 9.09 -49.86
C GLU A 37 -1.26 8.62 -48.54
N ASP A 38 -1.95 7.71 -47.84
CA ASP A 38 -1.47 7.13 -46.57
C ASP A 38 -0.12 6.41 -46.71
N SER A 39 0.27 6.02 -47.94
CA SER A 39 1.57 5.44 -48.27
C SER A 39 2.76 6.34 -47.90
N LYS A 40 2.55 7.66 -47.82
CA LYS A 40 3.58 8.66 -47.46
C LYS A 40 3.41 9.24 -46.06
N PHE A 41 2.65 8.59 -45.19
CA PHE A 41 2.35 9.08 -43.84
C PHE A 41 3.61 9.51 -43.07
N TYR A 42 4.62 8.63 -42.97
CA TYR A 42 5.83 8.90 -42.19
C TYR A 42 6.77 9.94 -42.84
N GLU A 43 6.81 10.01 -44.16
CA GLU A 43 7.56 11.07 -44.87
C GLU A 43 6.94 12.45 -44.63
N THR A 44 5.61 12.49 -44.62
CA THR A 44 4.82 13.69 -44.34
C THR A 44 4.98 14.10 -42.88
N LEU A 45 4.98 13.13 -41.96
CA LEU A 45 5.22 13.36 -40.53
C LEU A 45 6.60 13.96 -40.28
N LYS A 46 7.65 13.43 -40.91
CA LYS A 46 8.99 14.03 -40.83
C LYS A 46 9.04 15.45 -41.39
N SER A 47 8.27 15.73 -42.44
CA SER A 47 8.17 17.07 -43.01
C SER A 47 7.43 18.03 -42.08
N PHE A 48 6.37 17.55 -41.42
CA PHE A 48 5.62 18.28 -40.39
C PHE A 48 6.52 18.66 -39.20
N LEU A 49 7.33 17.72 -38.70
CA LEU A 49 8.22 17.94 -37.55
C LEU A 49 9.40 18.88 -37.85
N LYS A 50 9.82 18.99 -39.12
CA LYS A 50 10.82 19.97 -39.55
C LYS A 50 10.33 21.42 -39.54
N VAL A 51 9.02 21.65 -39.50
CA VAL A 51 8.45 22.99 -39.39
C VAL A 51 8.76 23.55 -38.00
N SER A 52 9.31 24.77 -37.93
CA SER A 52 9.78 25.38 -36.67
C SER A 52 8.73 25.45 -35.56
N PHE A 53 7.44 25.52 -35.90
CA PHE A 53 6.34 25.55 -34.94
C PHE A 53 6.00 24.16 -34.37
N ASN A 54 6.25 23.09 -35.13
CA ASN A 54 5.84 21.72 -34.81
C ASN A 54 7.00 20.85 -34.31
N ASN A 55 8.23 21.39 -34.33
CA ASN A 55 9.43 20.67 -33.91
C ASN A 55 9.39 20.17 -32.47
N HIS A 56 8.56 20.77 -31.61
CA HIS A 56 8.36 20.36 -30.23
C HIS A 56 7.75 18.96 -30.13
N TRP A 57 6.94 18.53 -31.11
CA TRP A 57 6.39 17.18 -31.15
C TRP A 57 7.46 16.09 -31.36
N GLU A 58 8.67 16.45 -31.80
CA GLU A 58 9.77 15.48 -31.95
C GLU A 58 10.17 14.87 -30.60
N THR A 59 10.02 15.60 -29.49
CA THR A 59 10.30 15.04 -28.15
C THR A 59 9.27 14.02 -27.69
N ASP A 60 8.08 14.06 -28.30
CA ASP A 60 6.95 13.22 -27.92
C ASP A 60 6.91 11.92 -28.72
N LEU A 61 7.83 11.73 -29.66
CA LEU A 61 7.90 10.60 -30.58
C LEU A 61 9.22 9.84 -30.39
N VAL A 62 9.13 8.52 -30.33
CA VAL A 62 10.28 7.61 -30.39
C VAL A 62 10.18 6.84 -31.69
N TRP A 63 11.20 6.97 -32.52
CA TRP A 63 11.27 6.30 -33.83
C TRP A 63 11.92 4.92 -33.70
N ASP A 64 11.33 3.94 -34.36
CA ASP A 64 11.96 2.66 -34.58
C ASP A 64 13.13 2.87 -35.56
N THR A 65 14.35 2.77 -35.05
CA THR A 65 15.54 2.76 -35.90
C THR A 65 15.74 1.33 -36.39
N PRO A 66 15.63 1.05 -37.70
CA PRO A 66 15.90 -0.28 -38.20
C PRO A 66 17.31 -0.69 -37.78
N ASP A 67 17.39 -1.85 -37.13
CA ASP A 67 18.64 -2.46 -36.72
C ASP A 67 19.60 -2.42 -37.92
N LYS A 68 20.79 -1.86 -37.73
CA LYS A 68 21.80 -1.67 -38.80
C LYS A 68 22.25 -2.98 -39.48
N ASN A 69 21.74 -4.13 -39.04
CA ASN A 69 22.11 -5.47 -39.48
C ASN A 69 21.05 -6.15 -40.37
N SER A 70 19.90 -5.54 -40.59
CA SER A 70 18.81 -6.13 -41.39
C SER A 70 18.81 -5.58 -42.82
N THR A 71 19.83 -5.93 -43.62
CA THR A 71 19.83 -5.68 -45.06
C THR A 71 18.99 -6.73 -45.78
N VAL A 72 17.82 -6.34 -46.29
CA VAL A 72 17.04 -7.17 -47.22
C VAL A 72 17.53 -6.88 -48.65
N THR A 73 18.34 -7.78 -49.20
CA THR A 73 18.75 -7.76 -50.61
C THR A 73 17.73 -8.49 -51.46
N ILE A 74 16.98 -7.78 -52.30
CA ILE A 74 16.11 -8.38 -53.32
C ILE A 74 16.93 -8.47 -54.61
N HIS A 75 17.18 -9.69 -55.09
CA HIS A 75 17.80 -9.93 -56.39
C HIS A 75 16.77 -9.76 -57.51
N LEU A 76 16.95 -8.75 -58.35
CA LEU A 76 16.31 -8.66 -59.66
C LEU A 76 17.39 -8.90 -60.73
N GLU A 77 17.13 -9.86 -61.61
CA GLU A 77 18.01 -10.20 -62.72
C GLU A 77 18.17 -8.98 -63.65
N ASN A 78 19.43 -8.59 -63.88
CA ASN A 78 19.86 -7.60 -64.86
C ASN A 78 19.59 -6.12 -64.54
N GLU A 79 20.08 -5.64 -63.40
CA GLU A 79 20.91 -4.42 -63.25
C GLU A 79 21.20 -4.26 -61.74
N LEU A 80 22.47 -4.08 -61.35
CA LEU A 80 22.86 -3.88 -59.95
C LEU A 80 22.46 -2.47 -59.50
N SER A 81 21.17 -2.26 -59.24
CA SER A 81 20.68 -1.07 -58.59
C SER A 81 20.54 -1.35 -57.09
N MET A 82 21.52 -0.88 -56.32
CA MET A 82 21.45 -0.88 -54.85
C MET A 82 20.42 0.16 -54.43
N PHE A 83 19.14 -0.22 -54.38
CA PHE A 83 18.13 0.58 -53.71
C PHE A 83 18.29 0.39 -52.20
N PHE A 84 18.73 1.45 -51.52
CA PHE A 84 18.47 1.58 -50.09
C PHE A 84 16.95 1.69 -49.93
N LEU A 85 16.26 0.56 -49.79
CA LEU A 85 14.99 0.56 -49.08
C LEU A 85 15.35 0.95 -47.64
N GLN A 86 15.35 2.25 -47.39
CA GLN A 86 15.40 2.81 -46.06
C GLN A 86 14.17 2.25 -45.36
N GLY A 87 14.35 1.12 -44.66
CA GLY A 87 13.30 0.45 -43.90
C GLY A 87 12.52 1.52 -43.18
N GLY A 88 11.23 1.63 -43.49
CA GLY A 88 10.43 2.79 -43.14
C GLY A 88 10.54 3.03 -41.64
N THR A 89 11.17 4.13 -41.25
CA THR A 89 11.23 4.55 -39.84
C THR A 89 9.79 4.77 -39.37
N MET A 90 9.28 3.85 -38.57
CA MET A 90 7.96 3.96 -37.97
C MET A 90 8.08 4.61 -36.61
N VAL A 91 6.98 5.15 -36.10
CA VAL A 91 6.91 5.61 -34.71
C VAL A 91 6.72 4.36 -33.85
N GLU A 92 7.68 4.07 -32.99
CA GLU A 92 7.62 2.94 -32.04
C GLU A 92 6.77 3.31 -30.82
N LYS A 93 7.02 4.50 -30.25
CA LYS A 93 6.34 4.97 -29.02
C LYS A 93 6.02 6.45 -29.14
N PHE A 94 4.99 6.88 -28.43
CA PHE A 94 4.65 8.29 -28.33
C PHE A 94 4.08 8.60 -26.95
N VAL A 95 4.11 9.88 -26.58
CA VAL A 95 3.42 10.40 -25.40
C VAL A 95 2.42 11.47 -25.82
N PHE A 96 1.37 11.64 -25.01
CA PHE A 96 0.48 12.77 -25.10
C PHE A 96 0.02 13.13 -23.70
N THR A 97 -0.36 14.39 -23.49
CA THR A 97 -0.79 14.89 -22.19
C THR A 97 -2.19 15.49 -22.30
N THR A 98 -3.00 15.32 -21.27
CA THR A 98 -4.33 15.94 -21.18
C THR A 98 -4.58 16.39 -19.75
N ALA A 99 -5.22 17.55 -19.58
CA ALA A 99 -5.39 18.13 -18.25
C ALA A 99 -6.69 17.66 -17.59
N PHE A 100 -6.66 17.56 -16.27
CA PHE A 100 -7.80 17.18 -15.45
C PHE A 100 -7.84 18.03 -14.19
N LYS A 101 -9.03 18.18 -13.61
CA LYS A 101 -9.29 18.99 -12.43
C LYS A 101 -9.38 18.08 -11.20
N ILE A 102 -8.45 18.26 -10.27
CA ILE A 102 -8.42 17.51 -9.01
C ILE A 102 -9.00 18.36 -7.89
N SER A 103 -9.97 17.83 -7.14
CA SER A 103 -10.39 18.39 -5.85
C SER A 103 -9.81 17.61 -4.68
N ASP A 104 -9.84 16.28 -4.75
CA ASP A 104 -9.52 15.36 -3.66
C ASP A 104 -8.74 14.13 -4.14
N TRP A 105 -8.01 13.49 -3.23
CA TRP A 105 -7.28 12.24 -3.51
C TRP A 105 -8.21 11.09 -3.93
N ASN A 106 -9.43 11.03 -3.38
CA ASN A 106 -10.42 10.02 -3.77
C ASN A 106 -10.86 10.19 -5.23
N VAL A 107 -11.08 11.44 -5.66
CA VAL A 107 -11.46 11.77 -7.05
C VAL A 107 -10.31 11.42 -7.98
N ARG A 108 -9.08 11.76 -7.59
CA ARG A 108 -7.87 11.43 -8.35
C ARG A 108 -7.71 9.92 -8.54
N THR A 109 -7.81 9.14 -7.46
CA THR A 109 -7.71 7.68 -7.51
C THR A 109 -8.80 7.06 -8.38
N SER A 110 -10.03 7.57 -8.31
CA SER A 110 -11.14 7.13 -9.17
C SER A 110 -10.89 7.44 -10.65
N LEU A 111 -10.33 8.62 -10.95
CA LEU A 111 -9.95 9.01 -12.30
C LEU A 111 -8.84 8.11 -12.85
N LEU A 112 -7.81 7.84 -12.07
CA LEU A 112 -6.71 6.94 -12.43
C LEU A 112 -7.22 5.54 -12.80
N LEU A 113 -8.13 4.97 -12.00
CA LEU A 113 -8.77 3.69 -12.30
C LEU A 113 -9.60 3.75 -13.59
N THR A 114 -10.33 4.85 -13.81
CA THR A 114 -11.12 5.05 -15.02
C THR A 114 -10.23 5.12 -16.26
N TRP A 115 -9.13 5.86 -16.20
CA TRP A 115 -8.18 5.97 -17.30
C TRP A 115 -7.50 4.64 -17.60
N ARG A 116 -7.07 3.88 -16.58
CA ARG A 116 -6.54 2.52 -16.75
C ARG A 116 -7.56 1.57 -17.37
N ASN A 117 -8.84 1.71 -17.04
CA ASN A 117 -9.91 0.93 -17.64
C ASN A 117 -10.25 1.36 -19.09
N ILE A 118 -9.99 2.63 -19.44
CA ILE A 118 -10.09 3.08 -20.83
C ILE A 118 -8.92 2.53 -21.64
N THR A 119 -7.68 2.67 -21.15
CA THR A 119 -6.49 2.20 -21.87
C THR A 119 -6.47 0.67 -22.01
N SER A 120 -6.98 -0.08 -21.03
CA SER A 120 -7.07 -1.55 -21.12
C SER A 120 -8.01 -2.05 -22.21
N ARG A 121 -8.98 -1.24 -22.66
CA ARG A 121 -9.87 -1.57 -23.79
C ARG A 121 -9.19 -1.47 -25.16
N TYR A 122 -8.00 -0.87 -25.21
CA TYR A 122 -7.20 -0.72 -26.42
C TYR A 122 -5.83 -1.39 -26.23
N PRO A 123 -5.78 -2.74 -26.11
CA PRO A 123 -4.55 -3.47 -25.85
C PRO A 123 -3.51 -3.30 -26.98
N GLU A 124 -3.94 -2.93 -28.18
CA GLU A 124 -3.05 -2.69 -29.33
C GLU A 124 -2.04 -1.56 -29.14
N PHE A 125 -2.29 -0.64 -28.20
CA PHE A 125 -1.40 0.50 -27.93
C PHE A 125 -0.54 0.33 -26.68
N GLU A 126 -0.78 -0.71 -25.87
CA GLU A 126 -0.09 -0.95 -24.59
C GLU A 126 0.07 0.34 -23.74
N ALA A 127 -0.98 1.17 -23.71
CA ALA A 127 -0.88 2.54 -23.20
C ALA A 127 -0.76 2.58 -21.67
N LEU A 128 0.29 3.26 -21.19
CA LEU A 128 0.55 3.50 -19.78
C LEU A 128 0.00 4.86 -19.33
N VAL A 129 -0.81 4.88 -18.28
CA VAL A 129 -1.26 6.11 -17.63
C VAL A 129 -0.23 6.56 -16.61
N PHE A 130 0.46 7.66 -16.89
CA PHE A 130 1.52 8.21 -16.04
C PHE A 130 1.17 9.61 -15.52
N ASP A 131 1.46 9.83 -14.23
CA ASP A 131 1.51 11.12 -13.56
C ASP A 131 2.40 10.95 -12.32
N GLU A 132 3.18 11.98 -11.99
CA GLU A 132 4.14 11.97 -10.88
C GLU A 132 3.52 11.55 -9.54
N ASN A 133 2.25 11.88 -9.32
CA ASN A 133 1.55 11.62 -8.07
C ASN A 133 0.74 10.31 -8.09
N ASN A 134 0.79 9.50 -9.16
CA ASN A 134 0.06 8.23 -9.22
C ASN A 134 0.50 7.23 -8.15
N PHE A 135 1.75 7.31 -7.70
CA PHE A 135 2.27 6.50 -6.60
C PHE A 135 1.39 6.58 -5.33
N TYR A 136 0.91 7.77 -4.98
CA TYR A 136 0.04 7.95 -3.80
C TYR A 136 -1.32 7.26 -3.98
N SER A 137 -1.93 7.42 -5.16
CA SER A 137 -3.20 6.77 -5.49
C SER A 137 -3.07 5.25 -5.51
N ASP A 138 -1.99 4.73 -6.08
CA ASP A 138 -1.69 3.29 -6.09
C ASP A 138 -1.51 2.73 -4.68
N GLN A 139 -0.75 3.45 -3.84
CA GLN A 139 -0.59 3.09 -2.44
C GLN A 139 -1.93 3.07 -1.67
N MET A 140 -2.82 4.05 -1.90
CA MET A 140 -4.15 4.10 -1.27
C MET A 140 -5.06 2.94 -1.71
N LEU A 141 -4.97 2.50 -2.97
CA LEU A 141 -5.76 1.38 -3.49
C LEU A 141 -5.36 0.06 -2.83
N GLU A 142 -4.06 -0.17 -2.65
CA GLU A 142 -3.54 -1.39 -2.02
C GLU A 142 -3.62 -1.36 -0.49
N LEU A 143 -3.83 -0.19 0.11
CA LEU A 143 -3.80 0.00 1.56
C LEU A 143 -4.81 -0.91 2.27
N GLN A 144 -6.06 -0.93 1.81
CA GLN A 144 -7.14 -1.65 2.50
C GLN A 144 -6.92 -3.16 2.54
N SER A 145 -6.55 -3.76 1.41
CA SER A 145 -6.27 -5.20 1.31
C SER A 145 -5.01 -5.58 2.09
N THR A 146 -3.99 -4.73 2.05
CA THR A 146 -2.74 -4.92 2.79
C THR A 146 -2.97 -4.86 4.29
N ILE A 147 -3.76 -3.91 4.80
CA ILE A 147 -4.10 -3.83 6.22
C ILE A 147 -4.81 -5.09 6.68
N LEU A 148 -5.88 -5.49 5.98
CA LEU A 148 -6.72 -6.60 6.43
C LEU A 148 -5.95 -7.92 6.42
N SER A 149 -5.15 -8.16 5.37
CA SER A 149 -4.29 -9.33 5.28
C SER A 149 -3.20 -9.32 6.36
N SER A 150 -2.55 -8.18 6.58
CA SER A 150 -1.47 -8.08 7.58
C SER A 150 -1.99 -8.18 9.03
N LEU A 151 -3.17 -7.62 9.30
CA LEU A 151 -3.84 -7.75 10.59
C LEU A 151 -4.25 -9.21 10.84
N GLY A 152 -4.83 -9.86 9.83
CA GLY A 152 -5.21 -11.27 9.91
C GLY A 152 -4.02 -12.20 10.14
N THR A 153 -2.91 -11.99 9.40
CA THR A 153 -1.69 -12.78 9.59
C THR A 153 -1.03 -12.51 10.95
N ALA A 154 -1.03 -11.27 11.43
CA ALA A 154 -0.54 -10.94 12.76
C ALA A 154 -1.34 -11.69 13.84
N ILE A 155 -2.68 -11.58 13.84
CA ILE A 155 -3.54 -12.27 14.82
C ILE A 155 -3.36 -13.79 14.74
N LEU A 156 -3.30 -14.37 13.55
CA LEU A 156 -3.07 -15.81 13.38
C LEU A 156 -1.72 -16.24 13.96
N THR A 157 -0.68 -15.46 13.72
CA THR A 157 0.66 -15.70 14.27
C THR A 157 0.64 -15.62 15.80
N LEU A 158 -0.04 -14.63 16.37
CA LEU A 158 -0.19 -14.48 17.82
C LEU A 158 -0.90 -15.69 18.45
N ILE A 159 -2.00 -16.16 17.86
CA ILE A 159 -2.72 -17.34 18.32
C ILE A 159 -1.81 -18.57 18.28
N THR A 160 -1.07 -18.75 17.19
CA THR A 160 -0.14 -19.87 17.02
C THR A 160 0.94 -19.87 18.09
N VAL A 161 1.55 -18.71 18.36
CA VAL A 161 2.55 -18.54 19.42
C VAL A 161 1.94 -18.82 20.80
N CYS A 162 0.76 -18.27 21.11
CA CYS A 162 0.10 -18.49 22.40
C CYS A 162 -0.22 -19.98 22.63
N VAL A 163 -0.72 -20.69 21.61
CA VAL A 163 -0.98 -22.14 21.68
C VAL A 163 0.31 -22.95 21.89
N LEU A 164 1.41 -22.55 21.24
CA LEU A 164 2.70 -23.24 21.39
C LEU A 164 3.29 -23.09 22.80
N PHE A 165 3.17 -21.91 23.42
CA PHE A 165 3.79 -21.62 24.72
C PHE A 165 2.87 -21.93 25.93
N ILE A 166 1.55 -21.84 25.77
CA ILE A 166 0.57 -22.08 26.84
C ILE A 166 -0.24 -23.32 26.45
N ALA A 167 0.07 -24.47 27.06
CA ALA A 167 -0.56 -25.75 26.68
C ALA A 167 -2.00 -25.93 27.21
N GLU A 168 -2.59 -24.93 27.86
CA GLU A 168 -3.94 -24.97 28.41
C GLU A 168 -4.90 -24.11 27.58
N SER A 169 -5.83 -24.77 26.86
CA SER A 169 -6.73 -24.14 25.88
C SER A 169 -7.64 -23.05 26.48
N SER A 170 -8.06 -23.22 27.74
CA SER A 170 -8.94 -22.26 28.41
C SER A 170 -8.25 -20.92 28.68
N ILE A 171 -6.97 -20.95 29.09
CA ILE A 171 -6.20 -19.72 29.36
C ILE A 171 -5.82 -19.04 28.05
N VAL A 172 -5.40 -19.80 27.03
CA VAL A 172 -5.09 -19.27 25.70
C VAL A 172 -6.27 -18.52 25.11
N PHE A 173 -7.47 -19.09 25.18
CA PHE A 173 -8.68 -18.46 24.66
C PHE A 173 -8.89 -17.06 25.25
N TRP A 174 -8.82 -16.93 26.57
CA TRP A 174 -9.04 -15.64 27.23
C TRP A 174 -7.89 -14.63 27.03
N VAL A 175 -6.64 -15.10 26.91
CA VAL A 175 -5.50 -14.27 26.52
C VAL A 175 -5.73 -13.70 25.12
N VAL A 176 -6.09 -14.55 24.14
CA VAL A 176 -6.38 -14.13 22.77
C VAL A 176 -7.56 -13.16 22.71
N CYS A 177 -8.67 -13.43 23.43
CA CYS A 177 -9.80 -12.49 23.49
C CYS A 177 -9.39 -11.13 24.07
N THR A 178 -8.52 -11.12 25.09
CA THR A 178 -8.01 -9.88 25.67
C THR A 178 -7.15 -9.12 24.68
N LEU A 179 -6.28 -9.80 23.92
CA LEU A 179 -5.45 -9.19 22.88
C LEU A 179 -6.30 -8.55 21.78
N ILE A 180 -7.29 -9.28 21.26
CA ILE A 180 -8.22 -8.75 20.25
C ILE A 180 -8.96 -7.52 20.80
N SER A 181 -9.40 -7.55 22.06
CA SER A 181 -10.04 -6.41 22.72
C SER A 181 -9.10 -5.20 22.84
N MET A 182 -7.83 -5.42 23.15
CA MET A 182 -6.82 -4.36 23.22
C MET A 182 -6.59 -3.70 21.86
N ASP A 183 -6.47 -4.50 20.79
CA ASP A 183 -6.22 -4.03 19.43
C ASP A 183 -7.43 -3.28 18.85
N ILE A 184 -8.64 -3.79 19.08
CA ILE A 184 -9.88 -3.09 18.71
C ILE A 184 -10.01 -1.79 19.51
N GLY A 185 -9.64 -1.81 20.80
CA GLY A 185 -9.63 -0.64 21.66
C GLY A 185 -8.68 0.45 21.15
N THR A 186 -7.43 0.11 20.85
CA THR A 186 -6.44 1.07 20.33
C THR A 186 -6.84 1.63 18.97
N ALA A 187 -7.28 0.80 18.03
CA ALA A 187 -7.78 1.25 16.73
C ALA A 187 -9.04 2.14 16.87
N GLY A 188 -9.97 1.75 17.75
CA GLY A 188 -11.18 2.52 18.04
C GLY A 188 -10.89 3.89 18.65
N PHE A 189 -10.01 3.96 19.65
CA PHE A 189 -9.61 5.23 20.25
C PHE A 189 -8.83 6.13 19.27
N LEU A 190 -8.00 5.56 18.40
CA LEU A 190 -7.35 6.33 17.33
C LEU A 190 -8.37 6.93 16.36
N SER A 191 -9.38 6.15 15.97
CA SER A 191 -10.48 6.65 15.14
C SER A 191 -11.25 7.79 15.83
N LEU A 192 -11.53 7.68 17.14
CA LEU A 192 -12.16 8.74 17.93
C LEU A 192 -11.29 10.00 18.06
N TRP A 193 -9.96 9.86 18.01
CA TRP A 193 -9.02 10.99 17.95
C TRP A 193 -8.86 11.58 16.55
N GLY A 194 -9.65 11.13 15.58
CA GLY A 194 -9.64 11.62 14.20
C GLY A 194 -8.37 11.22 13.45
N ALA A 195 -7.82 10.05 13.74
CA ALA A 195 -6.72 9.48 12.97
C ALA A 195 -7.23 9.03 11.59
N ASP A 196 -6.65 9.58 10.53
CA ASP A 196 -6.90 9.13 9.16
C ASP A 196 -6.22 7.79 8.90
N LEU A 197 -6.84 6.95 8.06
CA LEU A 197 -6.27 5.67 7.68
C LEU A 197 -5.23 5.87 6.57
N ASP A 198 -4.00 6.16 6.96
CA ASP A 198 -2.84 6.33 6.08
C ASP A 198 -1.78 5.24 6.34
N PRO A 199 -0.80 5.03 5.44
CA PRO A 199 0.25 4.03 5.62
C PRO A 199 0.99 4.15 6.96
N THR A 200 1.17 5.37 7.48
CA THR A 200 1.80 5.60 8.78
C THR A 200 0.95 5.03 9.92
N THR A 201 -0.36 5.28 9.91
CA THR A 201 -1.29 4.76 10.90
C THR A 201 -1.40 3.24 10.84
N VAL A 202 -1.33 2.64 9.64
CA VAL A 202 -1.27 1.18 9.47
C VAL A 202 -0.07 0.58 10.19
N VAL A 203 1.12 1.12 9.96
CA VAL A 203 2.35 0.65 10.63
C VAL A 203 2.22 0.81 12.14
N ASN A 204 1.64 1.91 12.61
CA ASN A 204 1.42 2.14 14.04
C ASN A 204 0.44 1.12 14.64
N ILE A 205 -0.64 0.76 13.93
CA ILE A 205 -1.57 -0.28 14.36
C ILE A 205 -0.88 -1.65 14.37
N LEU A 206 -0.10 -2.01 13.36
CA LEU A 206 0.66 -3.27 13.38
C LEU A 206 1.66 -3.34 14.53
N MET A 207 2.39 -2.25 14.79
CA MET A 207 3.29 -2.15 15.92
C MET A 207 2.53 -2.29 17.25
N SER A 208 1.34 -1.70 17.34
CA SER A 208 0.49 -1.79 18.53
C SER A 208 0.17 -3.23 18.92
N ILE A 209 -0.15 -4.09 17.95
CA ILE A 209 -0.40 -5.53 18.17
C ILE A 209 0.81 -6.20 18.81
N GLY A 210 2.00 -5.90 18.29
CA GLY A 210 3.26 -6.44 18.78
C GLY A 210 3.63 -5.96 20.19
N GLN A 211 3.16 -4.79 20.62
CA GLN A 211 3.38 -4.30 21.98
C GLN A 211 2.26 -4.73 22.94
N CYS A 212 1.03 -4.93 22.45
CA CYS A 212 -0.10 -5.49 23.20
C CYS A 212 0.19 -6.91 23.70
N ILE A 213 0.84 -7.75 22.89
CA ILE A 213 1.16 -9.14 23.25
C ILE A 213 2.02 -9.25 24.50
N ASP A 214 2.97 -8.34 24.71
CA ASP A 214 3.88 -8.37 25.84
C ASP A 214 3.11 -8.28 27.17
N PHE A 215 2.13 -7.38 27.25
CA PHE A 215 1.33 -7.23 28.46
C PHE A 215 0.52 -8.48 28.80
N ALA A 216 -0.26 -8.99 27.84
CA ALA A 216 -1.19 -10.08 28.10
C ALA A 216 -0.49 -11.45 28.22
N THR A 217 0.55 -11.69 27.41
CA THR A 217 1.23 -12.99 27.38
C THR A 217 2.10 -13.20 28.59
N HIS A 218 2.84 -12.18 29.05
CA HIS A 218 3.66 -12.32 30.26
C HIS A 218 2.81 -12.60 31.51
N VAL A 219 1.70 -11.88 31.66
CA VAL A 219 0.76 -12.10 32.77
C VAL A 219 0.05 -13.45 32.63
N GLY A 220 -0.52 -13.75 31.46
CA GLY A 220 -1.23 -15.01 31.19
C GLY A 220 -0.35 -16.25 31.34
N TYR A 221 0.87 -16.20 30.82
CA TYR A 221 1.86 -17.28 30.95
C TYR A 221 2.26 -17.53 32.40
N ARG A 222 2.47 -16.47 33.19
CA ARG A 222 2.80 -16.65 34.61
C ARG A 222 1.61 -17.22 35.40
N ILE A 223 0.37 -16.81 35.11
CA ILE A 223 -0.82 -17.41 35.72
C ILE A 223 -0.96 -18.89 35.33
N TYR A 224 -0.64 -19.24 34.08
CA TYR A 224 -0.61 -20.63 33.62
C TYR A 224 0.45 -21.46 34.34
N ARG A 225 1.66 -20.92 34.56
CA ARG A 225 2.79 -21.64 35.14
C ARG A 225 2.82 -21.66 36.68
N SER A 226 1.90 -20.97 37.34
CA SER A 226 1.81 -21.01 38.80
C SER A 226 1.47 -22.43 39.29
N GLU A 227 2.11 -22.84 40.38
CA GLU A 227 1.95 -24.17 40.99
C GLU A 227 0.73 -24.24 41.94
N HIS A 228 0.14 -23.08 42.26
CA HIS A 228 -1.03 -23.00 43.14
C HIS A 228 -2.27 -23.53 42.44
N SER A 229 -3.10 -24.30 43.16
CA SER A 229 -4.39 -24.76 42.66
C SER A 229 -5.48 -23.70 42.83
N ASP A 230 -5.36 -22.86 43.87
CA ASP A 230 -6.32 -21.80 44.14
C ASP A 230 -6.16 -20.62 43.15
N PRO A 231 -7.22 -20.20 42.44
CA PRO A 231 -7.15 -19.12 41.47
C PRO A 231 -6.67 -17.77 42.04
N ASP A 232 -7.01 -17.47 43.30
CA ASP A 232 -6.63 -16.22 43.94
C ASP A 232 -5.14 -16.23 44.31
N GLU A 233 -4.63 -17.37 44.79
CA GLU A 233 -3.20 -17.58 45.03
C GLU A 233 -2.38 -17.53 43.73
N ARG A 234 -2.88 -18.12 42.63
CA ARG A 234 -2.23 -18.06 41.31
C ARG A 234 -2.05 -16.63 40.81
N ILE A 235 -3.09 -15.81 40.94
CA ILE A 235 -3.04 -14.40 40.52
C ILE A 235 -2.09 -13.62 41.43
N LYS A 236 -2.11 -13.87 42.73
CA LYS A 236 -1.21 -13.24 43.68
C LYS A 236 0.26 -13.57 43.39
N ASP A 237 0.57 -14.84 43.11
CA ASP A 237 1.90 -15.27 42.68
C ASP A 237 2.30 -14.60 41.35
N ALA A 238 1.40 -14.61 40.36
CA ALA A 238 1.68 -14.03 39.06
C ALA A 238 1.94 -12.53 39.13
N MET A 239 1.05 -11.77 39.77
CA MET A 239 1.18 -10.33 39.93
C MET A 239 2.37 -9.95 40.82
N GLY A 240 2.67 -10.76 41.85
CA GLY A 240 3.85 -10.58 42.70
C GLY A 240 5.17 -10.75 41.93
N ALA A 241 5.21 -11.66 40.95
CA ALA A 241 6.40 -11.92 40.17
C ALA A 241 6.56 -10.99 38.95
N ILE A 242 5.48 -10.73 38.19
CA ILE A 242 5.57 -10.05 36.89
C ILE A 242 4.89 -8.68 36.84
N GLY A 243 4.08 -8.31 37.83
CA GLY A 243 3.37 -7.04 37.85
C GLY A 243 4.31 -5.83 37.81
N TRP A 244 5.34 -5.82 38.66
CA TRP A 244 6.32 -4.71 38.68
C TRP A 244 7.17 -4.62 37.40
N PRO A 245 7.76 -5.72 36.88
CA PRO A 245 8.44 -5.70 35.58
C PRO A 245 7.58 -5.14 34.43
N VAL A 246 6.30 -5.52 34.37
CA VAL A 246 5.38 -5.06 33.30
C VAL A 246 5.08 -3.56 33.43
N VAL A 247 4.83 -3.07 34.64
CA VAL A 247 4.65 -1.63 34.90
C VAL A 247 5.89 -0.84 34.54
N GLN A 248 7.08 -1.36 34.87
CA GLN A 248 8.35 -0.73 34.51
C GLN A 248 8.54 -0.65 32.99
N ALA A 249 8.23 -1.72 32.26
CA ALA A 249 8.33 -1.76 30.79
C ALA A 249 7.38 -0.78 30.10
N GLY A 250 6.12 -0.69 30.55
CA GLY A 250 5.18 0.29 30.02
C GLY A 250 5.59 1.73 30.36
N SER A 251 6.07 1.96 31.59
CA SER A 251 6.48 3.30 32.05
C SER A 251 7.74 3.80 31.33
N SER A 252 8.72 2.94 31.06
CA SER A 252 9.92 3.30 30.30
C SER A 252 9.57 3.67 28.85
N THR A 253 8.59 2.96 28.26
CA THR A 253 8.06 3.29 26.93
C THR A 253 7.39 4.67 26.93
N LEU A 254 6.55 4.97 27.93
CA LEU A 254 5.95 6.30 28.09
C LEU A 254 7.01 7.39 28.23
N LEU A 255 8.07 7.16 28.99
CA LEU A 255 9.18 8.11 29.14
C LEU A 255 9.88 8.39 27.81
N ALA A 256 10.10 7.35 26.98
CA ALA A 256 10.66 7.52 25.64
C ALA A 256 9.72 8.33 24.72
N ILE A 257 8.41 8.11 24.81
CA ILE A 257 7.41 8.81 24.00
C ILE A 257 7.33 10.30 24.33
N VAL A 258 7.59 10.71 25.57
CA VAL A 258 7.62 12.14 25.95
C VAL A 258 8.62 12.92 25.09
N VAL A 259 9.78 12.32 24.78
CA VAL A 259 10.78 12.93 23.89
C VAL A 259 10.24 13.01 22.45
N MET A 260 9.54 11.97 21.97
CA MET A 260 8.96 11.96 20.63
C MET A 260 7.86 13.01 20.45
N LEU A 261 7.08 13.32 21.49
CA LEU A 261 6.06 14.37 21.43
C LEU A 261 6.62 15.77 21.17
N MET A 262 7.91 16.01 21.47
CA MET A 262 8.60 17.27 21.20
C MET A 262 9.00 17.42 19.73
N VAL A 263 8.93 16.35 18.92
CA VAL A 263 9.32 16.38 17.51
C VAL A 263 8.21 17.03 16.67
N PRO A 264 8.51 18.04 15.83
CA PRO A 264 7.52 18.73 15.01
C PRO A 264 7.17 17.94 13.74
N SER A 265 6.71 16.69 13.88
CA SER A 265 6.28 15.83 12.78
C SER A 265 4.93 15.19 13.08
N SER A 266 4.00 15.23 12.11
CA SER A 266 2.68 14.61 12.22
C SER A 266 2.78 13.10 12.37
N ALA A 267 3.68 12.45 11.61
CA ALA A 267 3.91 11.01 11.68
C ALA A 267 4.43 10.59 13.07
N VAL A 268 5.40 11.32 13.62
CA VAL A 268 5.95 11.04 14.96
C VAL A 268 4.89 11.28 16.04
N ARG A 269 4.06 12.31 15.89
CA ARG A 269 2.96 12.57 16.81
C ARG A 269 1.88 11.48 16.75
N MET A 270 1.60 10.93 15.57
CA MET A 270 0.69 9.80 15.42
C MET A 270 1.24 8.56 16.14
N PHE A 271 2.51 8.23 15.91
CA PHE A 271 3.20 7.13 16.61
C PHE A 271 3.10 7.32 18.13
N ALA A 272 3.43 8.50 18.64
CA ALA A 272 3.35 8.81 20.07
C ALA A 272 1.93 8.64 20.63
N ARG A 273 0.90 9.11 19.92
CA ARG A 273 -0.51 8.92 20.31
C ARG A 273 -0.87 7.44 20.37
N THR A 274 -0.51 6.67 19.35
CA THR A 274 -0.77 5.22 19.32
C THR A 274 -0.08 4.51 20.48
N SER A 275 1.20 4.77 20.72
CA SER A 275 1.93 4.10 21.80
C SER A 275 1.42 4.47 23.19
N VAL A 276 0.96 5.71 23.42
CA VAL A 276 0.29 6.08 24.69
C VAL A 276 -0.99 5.28 24.88
N LEU A 277 -1.81 5.15 23.83
CA LEU A 277 -3.03 4.34 23.89
C LEU A 277 -2.70 2.87 24.19
N VAL A 278 -1.70 2.31 23.53
CA VAL A 278 -1.27 0.91 23.72
C VAL A 278 -0.84 0.65 25.16
N VAL A 279 -0.01 1.52 25.74
CA VAL A 279 0.43 1.32 27.13
C VAL A 279 -0.75 1.48 28.08
N ALA A 280 -1.64 2.44 27.86
CA ALA A 280 -2.83 2.64 28.70
C ALA A 280 -3.80 1.46 28.61
N THR A 281 -4.13 1.00 27.40
CA THR A 281 -4.99 -0.17 27.20
C THR A 281 -4.32 -1.45 27.68
N GLY A 282 -3.00 -1.56 27.55
CA GLY A 282 -2.19 -2.69 28.04
C GLY A 282 -2.13 -2.79 29.55
N PHE A 283 -1.95 -1.68 30.26
CA PHE A 283 -2.08 -1.68 31.72
C PHE A 283 -3.48 -2.05 32.17
N PHE A 284 -4.52 -1.49 31.54
CA PHE A 284 -5.89 -1.79 31.91
C PHE A 284 -6.26 -3.26 31.61
N HIS A 285 -6.02 -3.73 30.39
CA HIS A 285 -6.41 -5.08 29.99
C HIS A 285 -5.48 -6.15 30.55
N GLY A 286 -4.16 -5.95 30.45
CA GLY A 286 -3.17 -6.94 30.84
C GLY A 286 -3.02 -7.11 32.35
N LEU A 287 -3.08 -6.02 33.14
CA LEU A 287 -2.87 -6.10 34.59
C LEU A 287 -4.16 -6.19 35.40
N ILE A 288 -5.31 -5.74 34.87
CA ILE A 288 -6.57 -5.71 35.61
C ILE A 288 -7.57 -6.70 35.01
N ILE A 289 -7.96 -6.52 33.75
CA ILE A 289 -9.03 -7.33 33.13
C ILE A 289 -8.62 -8.80 32.98
N LEU A 290 -7.41 -9.07 32.49
CA LEU A 290 -6.96 -10.43 32.20
C LEU A 290 -6.90 -11.31 33.46
N PRO A 291 -6.29 -10.89 34.60
CA PRO A 291 -6.35 -11.66 35.83
C PRO A 291 -7.78 -11.93 36.29
N ILE A 292 -8.67 -10.94 36.23
CA ILE A 292 -10.07 -11.08 36.66
C ILE A 292 -10.83 -12.08 35.75
N ILE A 293 -10.65 -12.01 34.44
CA ILE A 293 -11.29 -12.92 33.49
C ILE A 293 -10.79 -14.35 33.70
N ILE A 294 -9.47 -14.55 33.81
CA ILE A 294 -8.88 -15.87 34.04
C ILE A 294 -9.36 -16.43 35.39
N ARG A 295 -9.43 -15.60 36.44
CA ARG A 295 -10.02 -15.99 37.73
C ARG A 295 -11.44 -16.50 37.57
N SER A 296 -12.29 -15.77 36.86
CA SER A 296 -13.72 -16.06 36.78
C SER A 296 -14.05 -17.24 35.87
N PHE A 297 -13.31 -17.41 34.77
CA PHE A 297 -13.68 -18.33 33.70
C PHE A 297 -12.70 -19.47 33.45
N ALA A 298 -11.50 -19.45 34.05
CA ALA A 298 -10.49 -20.50 33.89
C ALA A 298 -10.07 -21.13 35.24
N THR A 299 -10.94 -21.08 36.25
CA THR A 299 -10.77 -21.69 37.58
C THR A 299 -10.41 -23.17 37.56
N ASN A 300 -10.89 -23.92 36.57
CA ASN A 300 -10.67 -25.37 36.46
C ASN A 300 -9.36 -25.75 35.75
N ALA A 301 -8.55 -24.78 35.33
CA ALA A 301 -7.26 -25.05 34.69
C ALA A 301 -6.34 -25.77 35.69
N LYS A 302 -5.83 -26.95 35.29
CA LYS A 302 -4.97 -27.77 36.16
C LYS A 302 -3.73 -26.98 36.59
N ALA A 303 -3.36 -27.09 37.86
CA ALA A 303 -2.10 -26.54 38.35
C ALA A 303 -0.94 -27.15 37.56
N HIS A 304 0.07 -26.34 37.24
CA HIS A 304 1.27 -26.84 36.58
C HIS A 304 2.01 -27.77 37.55
N VAL A 305 2.15 -29.04 37.20
CA VAL A 305 2.99 -29.98 37.95
C VAL A 305 4.37 -29.98 37.30
N PRO A 306 5.42 -29.45 37.97
CA PRO A 306 6.76 -29.48 37.40
C PRO A 306 7.25 -30.92 37.29
N THR A 307 7.51 -31.38 36.07
CA THR A 307 8.24 -32.64 35.85
C THR A 307 9.71 -32.38 36.14
N HIS A 308 10.15 -32.62 37.38
CA HIS A 308 11.58 -32.66 37.68
C HIS A 308 12.18 -33.92 37.04
N PRO A 309 13.18 -33.81 36.14
CA PRO A 309 14.02 -34.96 35.82
C PRO A 309 14.88 -35.24 37.06
N HIS A 310 14.76 -36.46 37.58
CA HIS A 310 15.63 -37.01 38.62
C HIS A 310 17.07 -37.14 38.13
#